data_AF-A0A2M9LWZ5-F1
#
_entry.id   AF-A0A2M9LWZ5-F1
#
_cell.length_a   1.000
_cell.length_b   1.000
_cell.length_c   1.000
_cell.angle_alpha   90.00
_cell.angle_beta   90.00
_cell.angle_gamma   90.00
#
_symmetry.space_group_name_H-M   'P 1'
#
loop_
_entity.id
_entity.type
_entity.pdbx_description
1 polymer ?
#
loop_
_entity_poly.entity_id
_entity_poly.type
_entity_poly.pdbx_seq_one_letter_code
_entity_poly.pdbx_strand_id
1 'polypeptide(L)'
;MIGKVSKVPWRSVVTAAATAAVLSPLMGVPQAAAASGASTSQEEPLRIVTFVDKCLTVRNERSANGAPIEQYTCAGLNEQRFTFVQVSEGRYEIKTFANRCLTVWNESIANSALIVQDPCEGLAAQKFRILWLGDGRVEIHTFADKCFTVRAGGTANGTLIDQYSCVNAIQQKFRIQAL
;
A
#
# COMPACT_ATOMS: atom_id res chain seq x y z
N MET A 1 15.32 30.72 71.77
CA MET A 1 14.62 29.91 70.75
C MET A 1 13.49 30.74 70.18
N ILE A 2 13.34 30.78 68.86
CA ILE A 2 12.20 31.40 68.15
C ILE A 2 11.04 30.38 68.25
N GLY A 3 9.75 30.71 68.41
CA GLY A 3 9.00 31.94 68.20
C GLY A 3 7.84 31.61 67.24
N LYS A 4 6.56 31.74 67.65
CA LYS A 4 5.45 31.05 66.97
C LYS A 4 4.09 31.73 67.21
N VAL A 5 3.22 31.79 66.18
CA VAL A 5 1.75 32.12 66.17
C VAL A 5 1.32 33.49 66.76
N SER A 6 0.17 34.14 66.51
CA SER A 6 -0.91 34.23 65.45
C SER A 6 -1.82 35.44 65.83
N LYS A 7 -2.76 36.06 65.07
CA LYS A 7 -3.37 36.00 63.70
C LYS A 7 -3.67 37.48 63.27
N VAL A 8 -3.85 37.87 61.99
CA VAL A 8 -5.11 37.95 61.17
C VAL A 8 -6.37 38.40 61.95
N PRO A 9 -7.28 39.29 61.46
CA PRO A 9 -7.30 40.12 60.22
C PRO A 9 -7.51 41.64 60.45
N TRP A 10 -7.58 42.44 59.37
CA TRP A 10 -8.57 43.53 59.25
C TRP A 10 -9.03 43.69 57.78
N ARG A 11 -10.28 44.09 57.54
CA ARG A 11 -10.80 44.50 56.22
C ARG A 11 -11.39 45.91 56.35
N SER A 12 -11.09 46.79 55.40
CA SER A 12 -11.66 48.14 55.33
C SER A 12 -12.36 48.36 53.98
N VAL A 13 -13.28 49.32 53.96
CA VAL A 13 -14.21 49.66 52.86
C VAL A 13 -13.92 51.12 52.44
N VAL A 14 -14.24 51.63 51.24
CA VAL A 14 -15.51 52.25 50.79
C VAL A 14 -15.37 52.69 49.30
N THR A 15 -16.51 53.02 48.67
CA THR A 15 -16.85 53.26 47.25
C THR A 15 -16.28 54.49 46.50
N ALA A 16 -16.59 54.52 45.19
CA ALA A 16 -16.79 55.68 44.28
C ALA A 16 -15.58 56.13 43.43
N ALA A 17 -15.73 56.69 42.21
CA ALA A 17 -16.93 57.02 41.42
C ALA A 17 -16.73 56.65 39.92
N ALA A 18 -17.70 56.95 39.04
CA ALA A 18 -17.73 56.49 37.64
C ALA A 18 -17.50 57.60 36.59
N THR A 19 -16.92 57.21 35.45
CA THR A 19 -17.20 57.78 34.11
C THR A 19 -16.94 56.70 33.06
N ALA A 20 -17.73 56.69 31.98
CA ALA A 20 -17.63 55.66 30.93
C ALA A 20 -16.75 56.13 29.75
N ALA A 21 -15.93 55.21 29.23
CA ALA A 21 -15.30 55.32 27.92
C ALA A 21 -15.64 54.05 27.12
N VAL A 22 -16.11 54.22 25.89
CA VAL A 22 -16.65 53.14 25.06
C VAL A 22 -15.55 52.56 24.17
N LEU A 23 -15.45 51.24 24.06
CA LEU A 23 -14.99 50.53 22.85
C LEU A 23 -15.40 49.05 22.89
N SER A 24 -15.54 48.46 21.71
CA SER A 24 -16.31 47.22 21.47
C SER A 24 -15.61 45.93 21.95
N PRO A 25 -16.36 44.86 22.26
CA PRO A 25 -15.78 43.59 22.69
C PRO A 25 -15.05 42.87 21.55
N LEU A 26 -13.77 42.57 21.75
CA LEU A 26 -13.10 41.51 20.99
C LEU A 26 -13.60 40.17 21.53
N MET A 27 -14.65 39.65 20.89
CA MET A 27 -15.13 38.29 21.12
C MET A 27 -13.98 37.31 20.86
N GLY A 28 -13.63 36.50 21.86
CA GLY A 28 -12.67 35.42 21.71
C GLY A 28 -13.24 34.37 20.76
N VAL A 29 -12.87 34.47 19.47
CA VAL A 29 -13.29 33.51 18.45
C VAL A 29 -12.75 32.14 18.86
N PRO A 30 -13.60 31.09 18.97
CA PRO A 30 -13.08 29.75 19.15
C PRO A 30 -12.28 29.39 17.90
N GLN A 31 -10.96 29.26 18.04
CA GLN A 31 -10.10 28.78 16.97
C GLN A 31 -10.51 27.34 16.65
N ALA A 32 -11.34 27.19 15.62
CA ALA A 32 -11.65 25.87 15.08
C ALA A 32 -10.34 25.23 14.66
N ALA A 33 -9.94 24.19 15.37
CA ALA A 33 -8.83 23.36 14.95
C ALA A 33 -9.26 22.73 13.63
N ALA A 34 -8.64 23.16 12.53
CA ALA A 34 -8.83 22.52 11.24
C ALA A 34 -8.31 21.09 11.38
N ALA A 35 -9.23 20.14 11.58
CA ALA A 35 -8.91 18.73 11.55
C ALA A 35 -8.33 18.44 10.16
N SER A 36 -7.02 18.29 10.09
CA SER A 36 -6.33 17.90 8.85
C SER A 36 -6.88 16.53 8.46
N GLY A 37 -7.84 16.53 7.55
CA GLY A 37 -8.52 15.32 7.12
C GLY A 37 -7.49 14.32 6.66
N ALA A 38 -7.31 13.26 7.45
CA ALA A 38 -6.42 12.16 7.09
C ALA A 38 -6.95 11.60 5.77
N SER A 39 -6.26 11.93 4.69
CA SER A 39 -6.58 11.40 3.37
C SER A 39 -6.21 9.94 3.41
N THR A 40 -7.17 9.10 3.82
CA THR A 40 -7.15 7.68 3.56
C THR A 40 -7.24 7.52 2.05
N SER A 41 -6.08 7.59 1.40
CA SER A 41 -5.84 6.98 0.11
C SER A 41 -6.10 5.49 0.29
N GLN A 42 -7.38 5.10 0.17
CA GLN A 42 -7.73 3.72 -0.01
C GLN A 42 -6.96 3.27 -1.24
N GLU A 43 -6.14 2.24 -1.07
CA GLU A 43 -5.19 1.83 -2.09
C GLU A 43 -5.96 1.07 -3.16
N GLU A 44 -6.57 1.85 -4.07
CA GLU A 44 -7.52 1.39 -5.09
C GLU A 44 -6.96 0.16 -5.79
N PRO A 45 -7.67 -0.98 -5.74
CA PRO A 45 -7.13 -2.23 -6.20
C PRO A 45 -6.78 -2.16 -7.69
N LEU A 46 -5.58 -2.62 -8.01
CA LEU A 46 -5.01 -2.59 -9.35
C LEU A 46 -5.15 -3.99 -9.99
N ARG A 47 -5.30 -4.02 -11.32
CA ARG A 47 -5.09 -5.23 -12.12
C ARG A 47 -3.73 -5.17 -12.83
N ILE A 48 -3.09 -6.32 -12.94
CA ILE A 48 -1.85 -6.50 -13.70
C ILE A 48 -2.20 -7.27 -14.97
N VAL A 49 -2.09 -6.62 -16.14
CA VAL A 49 -2.52 -7.15 -17.43
C VAL A 49 -1.30 -7.60 -18.25
N THR A 50 -1.35 -8.81 -18.81
CA THR A 50 -0.28 -9.42 -19.60
C THR A 50 -0.23 -8.88 -21.04
N PHE A 51 0.72 -9.38 -21.82
CA PHE A 51 0.89 -9.09 -23.24
C PHE A 51 -0.23 -9.59 -24.17
N VAL A 52 -1.19 -10.38 -23.65
CA VAL A 52 -2.36 -10.91 -24.40
C VAL A 52 -3.71 -10.49 -23.78
N ASP A 53 -3.74 -9.30 -23.15
CA ASP A 53 -4.94 -8.70 -22.54
C ASP A 53 -5.66 -9.61 -21.54
N LYS A 54 -4.88 -10.47 -20.86
CA LYS A 54 -5.31 -11.31 -19.74
C LYS A 54 -4.81 -10.73 -18.42
N CYS A 55 -5.56 -10.95 -17.35
CA CYS A 55 -5.23 -10.44 -16.03
C CYS A 55 -4.47 -11.51 -15.24
N LEU A 56 -3.47 -11.10 -14.46
CA LEU A 56 -2.97 -11.93 -13.37
C LEU A 56 -4.14 -12.30 -12.45
N THR A 57 -4.16 -13.54 -12.02
CA THR A 57 -5.30 -14.20 -11.37
C THR A 57 -4.73 -15.19 -10.35
N VAL A 58 -5.18 -15.15 -9.09
CA VAL A 58 -4.88 -16.24 -8.13
C VAL A 58 -5.72 -17.46 -8.51
N ARG A 59 -5.07 -18.58 -8.91
CA ARG A 59 -5.82 -19.70 -9.50
C ARG A 59 -6.90 -20.27 -8.56
N ASN A 60 -8.09 -20.45 -9.12
CA ASN A 60 -9.26 -21.09 -8.50
C ASN A 60 -9.73 -20.39 -7.20
N GLU A 61 -9.57 -19.06 -7.08
CA GLU A 61 -9.99 -18.26 -5.91
C GLU A 61 -9.38 -18.72 -4.56
N ARG A 62 -8.31 -19.52 -4.57
CA ARG A 62 -7.80 -20.17 -3.36
C ARG A 62 -7.03 -19.19 -2.49
N SER A 63 -7.46 -19.02 -1.24
CA SER A 63 -6.73 -18.30 -0.18
C SER A 63 -5.58 -19.10 0.46
N ALA A 64 -5.26 -20.28 -0.09
CA ALA A 64 -4.27 -21.20 0.45
C ALA A 64 -2.81 -20.77 0.19
N ASN A 65 -1.90 -21.30 1.01
CA ASN A 65 -0.45 -21.23 0.82
C ASN A 65 -0.02 -21.90 -0.49
N GLY A 66 1.00 -21.35 -1.14
CA GLY A 66 1.49 -21.81 -2.44
C GLY A 66 0.47 -21.75 -3.59
N ALA A 67 -0.67 -21.05 -3.44
CA ALA A 67 -1.65 -20.93 -4.52
C ALA A 67 -1.03 -20.10 -5.67
N PRO A 68 -0.87 -20.68 -6.87
CA PRO A 68 -0.09 -20.08 -7.95
C PRO A 68 -0.85 -18.99 -8.70
N ILE A 69 -0.09 -18.03 -9.23
CA ILE A 69 -0.62 -16.99 -10.10
C ILE A 69 -0.61 -17.47 -11.55
N GLU A 70 -1.67 -17.15 -12.27
CA GLU A 70 -1.83 -17.42 -13.69
C GLU A 70 -2.40 -16.21 -14.42
N GLN A 71 -2.38 -16.24 -15.75
CA GLN A 71 -3.21 -15.35 -16.53
C GLN A 71 -4.58 -15.98 -16.79
N TYR A 72 -5.62 -15.16 -16.66
CA TYR A 72 -7.00 -15.52 -17.01
C TYR A 72 -7.65 -14.35 -17.78
N THR A 73 -8.77 -14.59 -18.46
CA THR A 73 -9.56 -13.50 -19.06
C THR A 73 -9.91 -12.46 -17.99
N CYS A 74 -9.61 -11.18 -18.23
CA CYS A 74 -9.99 -10.09 -17.32
C CYS A 74 -11.52 -10.02 -17.22
N ALA A 75 -12.06 -10.18 -16.01
CA ALA A 75 -13.51 -10.21 -15.74
C ALA A 75 -13.91 -9.47 -14.44
N GLY A 76 -13.00 -8.68 -13.86
CA GLY A 76 -13.27 -7.87 -12.65
C GLY A 76 -13.36 -8.67 -11.35
N LEU A 77 -12.97 -9.95 -11.40
CA LEU A 77 -13.03 -10.93 -10.32
C LEU A 77 -12.14 -10.50 -9.14
N ASN A 78 -12.36 -11.02 -7.94
CA ASN A 78 -11.64 -10.59 -6.74
C ASN A 78 -10.17 -11.04 -6.79
N GLU A 79 -9.93 -12.26 -7.22
CA GLU A 79 -8.61 -12.87 -7.44
C GLU A 79 -7.76 -12.20 -8.53
N GLN A 80 -8.32 -11.22 -9.26
CA GLN A 80 -7.62 -10.37 -10.23
C GLN A 80 -7.22 -9.00 -9.66
N ARG A 81 -7.47 -8.77 -8.36
CA ARG A 81 -7.23 -7.51 -7.64
C ARG A 81 -5.96 -7.59 -6.80
N PHE A 82 -5.09 -6.59 -6.97
CA PHE A 82 -3.79 -6.51 -6.31
C PHE A 82 -3.54 -5.12 -5.72
N THR A 83 -2.79 -5.06 -4.63
CA THR A 83 -2.48 -3.86 -3.86
C THR A 83 -0.95 -3.76 -3.73
N PHE A 84 -0.35 -2.63 -4.09
CA PHE A 84 1.09 -2.45 -4.29
C PHE A 84 1.72 -1.65 -3.13
N VAL A 85 1.82 -2.29 -1.97
CA VAL A 85 2.34 -1.66 -0.75
C VAL A 85 3.84 -1.43 -0.87
N GLN A 86 4.28 -0.17 -0.91
CA GLN A 86 5.71 0.15 -0.87
C GLN A 86 6.28 -0.15 0.52
N VAL A 87 7.32 -0.99 0.60
CA VAL A 87 7.94 -1.42 1.86
C VAL A 87 9.37 -0.93 2.05
N SER A 88 10.03 -0.48 0.98
CA SER A 88 11.22 0.38 1.04
C SER A 88 11.40 1.13 -0.28
N GLU A 89 12.47 1.92 -0.43
CA GLU A 89 12.75 2.67 -1.65
C GLU A 89 12.80 1.74 -2.88
N GLY A 90 11.89 1.97 -3.84
CA GLY A 90 11.76 1.16 -5.06
C GLY A 90 11.35 -0.31 -4.87
N ARG A 91 10.91 -0.73 -3.66
CA ARG A 91 10.51 -2.11 -3.35
C ARG A 91 9.08 -2.20 -2.85
N TYR A 92 8.31 -3.09 -3.45
CA TYR A 92 6.88 -3.27 -3.21
C TYR A 92 6.56 -4.73 -2.81
N GLU A 93 5.69 -4.88 -1.81
CA GLU A 93 4.91 -6.09 -1.62
C GLU A 93 3.65 -5.98 -2.48
N ILE A 94 3.39 -6.97 -3.34
CA ILE A 94 2.15 -7.03 -4.11
C ILE A 94 1.19 -7.95 -3.38
N LYS A 95 0.15 -7.39 -2.74
CA LYS A 95 -0.86 -8.13 -1.98
C LYS A 95 -2.01 -8.55 -2.88
N THR A 96 -2.57 -9.74 -2.64
CA THR A 96 -3.78 -10.25 -3.30
C THR A 96 -5.03 -9.92 -2.48
N PHE A 97 -6.20 -10.08 -3.08
CA PHE A 97 -7.52 -10.02 -2.42
C PHE A 97 -7.66 -10.78 -1.10
N ALA A 98 -6.85 -11.83 -0.88
CA ALA A 98 -6.84 -12.61 0.35
C ALA A 98 -5.98 -12.00 1.47
N ASN A 99 -5.44 -10.78 1.29
CA ASN A 99 -4.43 -10.14 2.14
C ASN A 99 -3.12 -10.96 2.26
N ARG A 100 -2.74 -11.62 1.16
CA ARG A 100 -1.54 -12.47 1.04
C ARG A 100 -0.56 -11.85 0.05
N CYS A 101 0.74 -12.07 0.22
CA CYS A 101 1.77 -11.45 -0.61
C CYS A 101 2.17 -12.36 -1.78
N LEU A 102 2.29 -11.78 -2.97
CA LEU A 102 2.95 -12.46 -4.09
C LEU A 102 4.37 -12.83 -3.67
N THR A 103 4.76 -14.07 -3.95
CA THR A 103 5.98 -14.70 -3.44
C THR A 103 6.61 -15.54 -4.53
N VAL A 104 7.93 -15.46 -4.70
CA VAL A 104 8.67 -16.43 -5.54
C VAL A 104 8.79 -17.75 -4.76
N TRP A 105 8.27 -18.83 -5.33
CA TRP A 105 8.16 -20.12 -4.64
C TRP A 105 9.52 -20.64 -4.12
N ASN A 106 9.53 -21.10 -2.86
CA ASN A 106 10.69 -21.63 -2.13
C ASN A 106 11.94 -20.72 -2.14
N GLU A 107 11.76 -19.39 -2.22
CA GLU A 107 12.85 -18.41 -2.36
C GLU A 107 13.86 -18.79 -3.47
N SER A 108 13.37 -19.42 -4.53
CA SER A 108 14.23 -19.96 -5.57
C SER A 108 14.86 -18.84 -6.42
N ILE A 109 16.13 -19.00 -6.76
CA ILE A 109 16.83 -18.18 -7.77
C ILE A 109 16.81 -18.80 -9.17
N ALA A 110 16.12 -19.93 -9.37
CA ALA A 110 16.05 -20.63 -10.65
C ALA A 110 15.07 -19.98 -11.62
N ASN A 111 15.29 -20.18 -12.92
CA ASN A 111 14.27 -19.93 -13.94
C ASN A 111 13.08 -20.88 -13.76
N SER A 112 11.89 -20.43 -14.16
CA SER A 112 10.63 -21.19 -14.06
C SER A 112 10.15 -21.50 -12.63
N ALA A 113 10.74 -20.86 -11.61
CA ALA A 113 10.17 -20.85 -10.27
C ALA A 113 8.88 -20.01 -10.27
N LEU A 114 7.78 -20.60 -9.80
CA LEU A 114 6.45 -19.99 -9.86
C LEU A 114 6.32 -18.74 -8.99
N ILE A 115 5.47 -17.81 -9.43
CA ILE A 115 4.89 -16.81 -8.55
C ILE A 115 3.64 -17.42 -7.91
N VAL A 116 3.57 -17.37 -6.59
CA VAL A 116 2.44 -17.84 -5.76
C VAL A 116 1.97 -16.71 -4.84
N GLN A 117 0.95 -16.95 -4.00
CA GLN A 117 0.61 -16.11 -2.86
C GLN A 117 0.80 -16.82 -1.51
N ASP A 118 1.65 -16.25 -0.66
CA ASP A 118 1.94 -16.75 0.68
C ASP A 118 1.71 -15.67 1.76
N PRO A 119 1.73 -16.00 3.06
CA PRO A 119 1.51 -15.01 4.11
C PRO A 119 2.53 -13.88 3.99
N CYS A 120 2.13 -12.63 4.24
CA CYS A 120 3.07 -11.51 4.19
C CYS A 120 4.02 -11.59 5.39
N GLU A 121 5.23 -12.11 5.16
CA GLU A 121 6.27 -12.36 6.16
C GLU A 121 7.48 -11.41 5.98
N GLY A 122 7.41 -10.50 4.99
CA GLY A 122 8.47 -9.53 4.71
C GLY A 122 9.72 -10.16 4.09
N LEU A 123 9.60 -11.35 3.50
CA LEU A 123 10.72 -12.09 2.90
C LEU A 123 11.35 -11.36 1.71
N ALA A 124 12.57 -11.76 1.34
CA ALA A 124 13.19 -11.26 0.11
C ALA A 124 12.33 -11.63 -1.12
N ALA A 125 11.87 -12.88 -1.18
CA ALA A 125 11.00 -13.40 -2.24
C ALA A 125 9.64 -12.69 -2.40
N GLN A 126 9.27 -11.78 -1.49
CA GLN A 126 8.02 -10.99 -1.50
C GLN A 126 8.21 -9.53 -1.95
N LYS A 127 9.45 -9.11 -2.27
CA LYS A 127 9.82 -7.70 -2.48
C LYS A 127 10.29 -7.41 -3.91
N PHE A 128 9.39 -6.85 -4.71
CA PHE A 128 9.56 -6.64 -6.14
C PHE A 128 10.01 -5.21 -6.46
N ARG A 129 10.83 -5.04 -7.50
CA ARG A 129 11.06 -3.73 -8.15
C ARG A 129 10.13 -3.61 -9.35
N ILE A 130 9.49 -2.44 -9.51
CA ILE A 130 8.68 -2.13 -10.68
C ILE A 130 9.51 -1.22 -11.61
N LEU A 131 9.90 -1.73 -12.77
CA LEU A 131 10.63 -0.97 -13.79
C LEU A 131 9.63 -0.46 -14.84
N TRP A 132 9.43 0.85 -14.91
CA TRP A 132 8.58 1.48 -15.92
C TRP A 132 9.32 1.58 -17.25
N LEU A 133 8.72 1.07 -18.33
CA LEU A 133 9.31 1.03 -19.68
C LEU A 133 8.81 2.17 -20.60
N GLY A 134 7.83 2.96 -20.16
CA GLY A 134 7.02 3.82 -21.04
C GLY A 134 5.78 3.11 -21.57
N ASP A 135 4.89 3.87 -22.24
CA ASP A 135 3.63 3.39 -22.83
C ASP A 135 2.70 2.63 -21.85
N GLY A 136 2.77 2.96 -20.55
CA GLY A 136 2.05 2.25 -19.48
C GLY A 136 2.55 0.83 -19.19
N ARG A 137 3.68 0.42 -19.77
CA ARG A 137 4.28 -0.92 -19.61
C ARG A 137 5.30 -0.95 -18.47
N VAL A 138 5.37 -2.09 -17.79
CA VAL A 138 6.33 -2.39 -16.71
C VAL A 138 6.98 -3.77 -16.87
N GLU A 139 8.18 -3.92 -16.32
CA GLU A 139 8.73 -5.21 -15.90
C GLU A 139 8.68 -5.30 -14.37
N ILE A 140 8.29 -6.46 -13.83
CA ILE A 140 8.26 -6.72 -12.39
C ILE A 140 9.45 -7.62 -12.06
N HIS A 141 10.47 -7.08 -11.40
CA HIS A 141 11.68 -7.81 -11.04
C HIS A 141 11.59 -8.40 -9.64
N THR A 142 12.03 -9.65 -9.48
CA THR A 142 12.14 -10.36 -8.21
C THR A 142 13.42 -10.01 -7.46
N PHE A 143 13.56 -10.55 -6.24
CA PHE A 143 14.79 -10.51 -5.45
C PHE A 143 15.98 -11.20 -6.13
N ALA A 144 15.74 -12.14 -7.04
CA ALA A 144 16.76 -12.87 -7.80
C ALA A 144 17.18 -12.15 -9.09
N ASP A 145 16.82 -10.86 -9.23
CA ASP A 145 16.98 -10.02 -10.42
C ASP A 145 16.43 -10.66 -11.71
N LYS A 146 15.40 -11.51 -11.57
CA LYS A 146 14.62 -12.12 -12.64
C LYS A 146 13.31 -11.37 -12.85
N CYS A 147 12.73 -11.50 -14.03
CA CYS A 147 11.49 -10.83 -14.39
C CYS A 147 10.30 -11.79 -14.28
N PHE A 148 9.17 -11.30 -13.76
CA PHE A 148 7.87 -11.96 -13.95
C PHE A 148 7.68 -12.26 -15.43
N THR A 149 7.18 -13.45 -15.72
CA THR A 149 7.13 -14.02 -17.06
C THR A 149 5.84 -14.83 -17.18
N VAL A 150 5.04 -14.58 -18.21
CA VAL A 150 3.98 -15.52 -18.60
C VAL A 150 4.66 -16.75 -19.18
N ARG A 151 4.52 -17.89 -18.51
CA ARG A 151 5.29 -19.13 -18.76
C ARG A 151 5.33 -19.47 -20.25
N ALA A 152 6.54 -19.55 -20.80
CA ALA A 152 6.83 -19.86 -22.19
C ALA A 152 6.08 -19.01 -23.25
N GLY A 153 5.55 -17.84 -22.88
CA GLY A 153 4.72 -17.03 -23.78
C GLY A 153 3.35 -17.66 -24.10
N GLY A 154 2.85 -18.57 -23.28
CA GLY A 154 1.53 -19.17 -23.48
C GLY A 154 0.40 -18.13 -23.47
N THR A 155 -0.62 -18.36 -24.30
CA THR A 155 -1.73 -17.42 -24.54
C THR A 155 -3.07 -17.87 -23.92
N ALA A 156 -3.14 -19.11 -23.44
CA ALA A 156 -4.33 -19.69 -22.84
C ALA A 156 -4.58 -19.17 -21.41
N ASN A 157 -5.84 -19.22 -20.96
CA ASN A 157 -6.17 -19.13 -19.54
C ASN A 157 -5.51 -20.31 -18.79
N GLY A 158 -5.06 -20.08 -17.56
CA GLY A 158 -4.30 -21.07 -16.80
C GLY A 158 -2.81 -21.17 -17.18
N THR A 159 -2.32 -20.32 -18.08
CA THR A 159 -0.86 -20.16 -18.28
C THR A 159 -0.28 -19.47 -17.06
N LEU A 160 0.69 -20.12 -16.40
CA LEU A 160 1.18 -19.68 -15.10
C LEU A 160 2.17 -18.51 -15.22
N ILE A 161 2.30 -17.75 -14.13
CA ILE A 161 3.35 -16.74 -13.99
C ILE A 161 4.53 -17.37 -13.24
N ASP A 162 5.73 -17.24 -13.79
CA ASP A 162 6.98 -17.58 -13.13
C ASP A 162 7.99 -16.44 -13.21
N GLN A 163 9.12 -16.59 -12.54
CA GLN A 163 10.29 -15.77 -12.82
C GLN A 163 11.16 -16.42 -13.90
N TYR A 164 11.71 -15.60 -14.78
CA TYR A 164 12.72 -16.02 -15.75
C TYR A 164 13.80 -14.94 -15.86
N SER A 165 14.99 -15.27 -16.36
CA SER A 165 16.00 -14.26 -16.72
C SER A 165 15.36 -13.14 -17.55
N CYS A 166 15.61 -11.88 -17.20
CA CYS A 166 15.10 -10.74 -17.97
C CYS A 166 15.75 -10.74 -19.36
N VAL A 167 14.94 -10.89 -20.40
CA VAL A 167 15.36 -11.02 -21.81
C VAL A 167 14.60 -10.04 -22.72
N ASN A 168 14.02 -8.98 -22.15
CA ASN A 168 13.31 -7.91 -22.87
C ASN A 168 12.09 -8.41 -23.70
N ALA A 169 11.63 -9.64 -23.43
CA ALA A 169 10.60 -10.31 -24.23
C ALA A 169 9.18 -9.85 -23.86
N ILE A 170 8.24 -9.95 -24.82
CA ILE A 170 6.88 -9.42 -24.65
C ILE A 170 6.13 -10.05 -23.45
N GLN A 171 6.34 -11.34 -23.20
CA GLN A 171 5.74 -12.07 -22.09
C GLN A 171 6.28 -11.69 -20.69
N GLN A 172 7.26 -10.79 -20.62
CA GLN A 172 7.79 -10.22 -19.38
C GLN A 172 7.28 -8.80 -19.09
N LYS A 173 6.44 -8.28 -20.00
CA LYS A 173 5.95 -6.90 -19.98
C LYS A 173 4.46 -6.89 -19.67
N PHE A 174 4.12 -6.15 -18.62
CA PHE A 174 2.77 -6.05 -18.09
C PHE A 174 2.30 -4.60 -18.14
N ARG A 175 1.00 -4.37 -17.96
CA ARG A 175 0.42 -3.05 -17.67
C ARG A 175 -0.20 -3.10 -16.29
N ILE A 176 0.08 -2.11 -15.45
CA ILE A 176 -0.64 -1.91 -14.18
C ILE A 176 -1.77 -0.92 -14.47
N GLN A 177 -2.99 -1.25 -14.07
CA GLN A 177 -4.18 -0.43 -14.32
C GLN A 177 -5.04 -0.36 -13.05
N ALA A 178 -5.61 0.80 -12.77
CA ALA A 178 -6.74 0.91 -11.83
C ALA A 178 -7.94 0.11 -12.35
N LEU A 179 -8.79 -0.35 -11.43
CA LEU A 179 -9.96 -1.16 -11.74
C LEU A 179 -11.15 -0.34 -12.24
#